data_AF-A0A7V1SK52-F1
#
_entry.id   AF-A0A7V1SK52-F1
#
_cell.length_a   1.000
_cell.length_b   1.000
_cell.length_c   1.000
_cell.angle_alpha   90.00
_cell.angle_beta   90.00
_cell.angle_gamma   90.00
#
_symmetry.space_group_name_H-M   'P 1'
#
loop_
_entity.id
_entity.type
_entity.pdbx_description
1 polymer ?
#
loop_
_entity_poly.entity_id
_entity_poly.type
_entity_poly.pdbx_seq_one_letter_code
_entity_poly.pdbx_strand_id
1 'polypeptide(L)' 'MDIIQFVKSRDPNEIEFHQAVQEVIKSVEPVLERNPQYREAAVLERITEPERVIM' A
#
# COMPACT_ATOMS: atom_id res chain seq x y z
N MET A 1 9.14 -3.29 -6.46
CA MET A 1 8.50 -2.14 -5.83
C MET A 1 8.01 -2.61 -4.47
N ASP A 2 8.67 -2.19 -3.39
CA ASP A 2 8.26 -2.59 -2.03
C ASP A 2 7.32 -1.51 -1.49
N ILE A 3 6.00 -1.74 -1.61
CA ILE A 3 4.95 -0.81 -1.16
C ILE A 3 5.10 -0.46 0.33
N ILE A 4 5.67 -1.36 1.14
CA ILE A 4 5.90 -1.12 2.56
C ILE A 4 6.99 -0.09 2.77
N GLN A 5 8.04 -0.07 1.94
CA GLN A 5 9.06 0.98 2.01
C GLN A 5 8.49 2.33 1.57
N PHE A 6 7.62 2.33 0.56
CA PHE A 6 6.93 3.55 0.11
C PHE A 6 6.12 4.17 1.26
N VAL A 7 5.23 3.40 1.88
CA VAL A 7 4.40 3.86 3.00
C VAL A 7 5.25 4.30 4.19
N LYS A 8 6.28 3.52 4.57
CA LYS A 8 7.19 3.88 5.66
C LYS A 8 7.97 5.17 5.42
N SER A 9 8.29 5.48 4.16
CA SER A 9 9.00 6.71 3.82
C SER A 9 8.10 7.95 3.87
N ARG A 10 6.80 7.77 3.63
CA ARG A 10 5.79 8.83 3.61
C ARG A 10 5.30 9.17 5.01
N ASP A 11 4.94 8.13 5.76
CA ASP A 11 4.28 8.25 7.07
C ASP A 11 5.08 7.52 8.14
N PRO A 12 6.36 7.90 8.42
CA PRO A 12 7.30 7.10 9.19
C PRO A 12 6.86 6.80 10.63
N ASN A 13 5.96 7.60 11.19
CA ASN A 13 5.51 7.47 12.58
C ASN A 13 4.16 6.75 12.72
N GLU A 14 3.53 6.31 11.63
CA GLU A 14 2.22 5.64 11.65
C GLU A 14 2.36 4.11 11.69
N ILE A 15 2.79 3.59 12.84
CA ILE A 15 3.16 2.18 12.99
C ILE A 15 1.97 1.24 12.75
N GLU A 16 0.79 1.61 13.25
CA GLU A 16 -0.45 0.86 13.07
C GLU A 16 -0.88 0.83 11.60
N PHE A 17 -0.68 1.94 10.88
CA PHE A 17 -0.94 2.00 9.45
C PHE A 17 0.01 1.08 8.68
N HIS A 18 1.31 1.08 9.01
CA HIS A 18 2.29 0.18 8.37
C HIS A 18 1.93 -1.29 8.55
N GLN A 19 1.50 -1.67 9.76
CA GLN A 19 1.05 -3.03 10.05
C GLN A 19 -0.18 -3.38 9.20
N ALA A 20 -1.19 -2.51 9.18
CA ALA A 20 -2.42 -2.74 8.43
C ALA A 20 -2.15 -2.92 6.93
N VAL A 21 -1.32 -2.05 6.34
CA VAL A 21 -0.91 -2.18 4.93
C VAL A 21 -0.18 -3.51 4.71
N GLN A 22 0.76 -3.88 5.59
CA GLN A 22 1.49 -5.14 5.45
C GLN A 22 0.59 -6.37 5.51
N GLU A 23 -0.39 -6.40 6.40
CA GLU A 23 -1.33 -7.52 6.52
C GLU A 23 -2.22 -7.63 5.28
N VAL A 24 -2.77 -6.49 4.80
CA VAL A 24 -3.61 -6.48 3.60
C VAL A 24 -2.82 -6.92 2.38
N ILE A 25 -1.62 -6.38 2.14
CA ILE A 25 -0.78 -6.73 0.99
C ILE A 25 -0.47 -8.23 0.96
N LYS A 26 -0.11 -8.84 2.10
CA LYS A 26 0.11 -10.29 2.19
C LYS A 26 -1.14 -11.09 1.80
N SER A 27 -2.33 -10.62 2.19
CA SER A 27 -3.58 -11.32 1.86
C SER A 27 -3.94 -11.25 0.37
N VAL A 28 -3.60 -10.15 -0.31
CA VAL A 28 -3.95 -9.92 -1.73
C VAL A 28 -2.83 -10.23 -2.72
N GLU A 29 -1.63 -10.58 -2.24
CA GLU A 29 -0.46 -10.91 -3.06
C GLU A 29 -0.76 -11.88 -4.22
N PRO A 30 -1.49 -13.00 -4.03
CA PRO A 30 -1.81 -13.91 -5.14
C PRO A 30 -2.68 -13.26 -6.24
N VAL A 31 -3.49 -12.26 -5.90
CA VAL A 31 -4.30 -11.50 -6.87
C VAL A 31 -3.42 -10.54 -7.65
N LEU A 32 -2.50 -9.85 -6.97
CA LEU A 32 -1.57 -8.91 -7.59
C LEU A 32 -0.62 -9.62 -8.57
N GLU A 33 -0.15 -10.82 -8.23
CA GLU A 33 0.68 -11.64 -9.12
C GLU A 33 -0.05 -12.07 -10.38
N ARG A 34 -1.33 -12.42 -10.27
CA ARG A 34 -2.16 -12.84 -11.41
C ARG A 34 -2.64 -11.68 -12.28
N ASN A 35 -2.54 -10.44 -11.79
CA ASN A 35 -3.12 -9.25 -12.43
C ASN A 35 -2.08 -8.11 -12.51
N PRO A 36 -1.10 -8.19 -13.43
CA PRO A 36 0.03 -7.25 -13.52
C PRO A 36 -0.41 -5.80 -13.81
N GLN A 37 -1.41 -5.58 -14.66
CA GLN A 37 -2.62 -4.89 -14.23
C GLN A 37 -2.51 -3.72 -13.26
N TYR A 38 -2.66 -4.11 -12.00
CA TYR A 38 -2.75 -3.22 -10.85
C TYR A 38 -1.42 -2.55 -10.53
N ARG A 39 -0.29 -3.17 -10.90
CA ARG A 39 1.03 -2.57 -10.78
C ARG A 39 1.25 -1.50 -11.85
N GLU A 40 0.84 -1.77 -13.10
CA GLU A 40 0.94 -0.78 -14.19
C GLU A 40 0.12 0.49 -13.91
N ALA A 41 -1.06 0.31 -13.29
CA ALA A 41 -1.93 1.41 -12.89
C ALA A 41 -1.59 2.04 -11.52
N ALA A 42 -0.47 1.65 -10.89
CA ALA A 42 -0.02 2.11 -9.57
C ALA A 42 -1.14 2.06 -8.50
N VAL A 43 -1.94 0.99 -8.51
CA VAL A 43 -3.13 0.87 -7.66
C VAL A 43 -2.76 0.81 -6.19
N LEU A 44 -1.66 0.14 -5.83
CA LEU A 44 -1.24 0.00 -4.44
C LEU A 44 -0.80 1.33 -3.85
N GLU A 45 -0.05 2.12 -4.61
CA GLU A 45 0.40 3.45 -4.23
C GLU A 45 -0.80 4.40 -4.10
N ARG A 46 -1.81 4.27 -4.96
CA ARG A 46 -3.02 5.11 -4.90
C ARG A 46 -3.96 4.74 -3.77
N ILE A 47 -4.12 3.46 -3.46
CA ILE A 47 -5.06 3.01 -2.42
C ILE A 47 -4.48 3.14 -1.01
N THR A 48 -3.15 3.13 -0.88
CA THR A 48 -2.48 3.43 0.39
C THR A 48 -2.55 4.91 0.73
N GLU A 49 -2.70 5.77 -0.28
CA GLU A 49 -2.78 7.21 -0.08
C GLU A 49 -4.23 7.67 0.13
N PRO A 50 -4.53 8.34 1.26
CA PRO A 50 -5.87 8.87 1.49
C PRO A 50 -6.18 9.99 0.49
N GLU A 51 -7.39 9.95 -0.09
CA GLU A 51 -7.86 11.01 -1.00
C GLU A 51 -7.94 12.39 -0.32
N ARG A 52 -8.21 12.40 1.00
CA ARG A 52 -8.28 13.61 1.82
C ARG A 52 -8.05 13.28 3.29
N VAL A 53 -7.28 14.14 3.97
CA VAL A 53 -7.10 14.12 5.43
C VAL A 53 -7.50 15.49 5.98
N ILE A 54 -8.27 15.51 7.06
CA ILE A 54 -8.54 16.71 7.85
C ILE A 54 -7.96 16.45 9.24
N MET A 55 -7.04 17.30 9.67
CA MET A 55 -6.41 17.24 10.99
C MET A 55 -7.15 18.13 12.00
#